data_AF-A0A1C6CPT4-F1
#
_entry.id   AF-A0A1C6CPT4-F1
#
_cell.length_a   1.000
_cell.length_b   1.000
_cell.length_c   1.000
_cell.angle_alpha   90.00
_cell.angle_beta   90.00
_cell.angle_gamma   90.00
#
_symmetry.space_group_name_H-M   'P 1'
#
loop_
_entity.id
_entity.type
_entity.pdbx_description
1 polymer ?
#
loop_
_entity_poly.entity_id
_entity_poly.type
_entity_poly.pdbx_seq_one_letter_code
_entity_poly.pdbx_strand_id
1 'polypeptide(L)'
;MEESTEKSRYRLFAKITALFEKMNNELKYKSVKIQTNAEYTPEYLDEILSRYKMVCNIDEGKFVYGRGHRKTVAQRYYEKLCKYRDKLSENVQIGVADEYIAVVDVIISEAIWIALSL
;
A
#
# COMPACT_ATOMS: atom_id res chain seq x y z
N MET A 1 -12.32 15.19 8.55
CA MET A 1 -11.78 13.81 8.63
C MET A 1 -10.54 13.59 7.77
N GLU A 2 -10.33 14.41 6.73
CA GLU A 2 -9.24 14.34 5.76
C GLU A 2 -7.81 14.42 6.36
N GLU A 3 -7.62 15.23 7.40
CA GLU A 3 -6.32 15.36 8.08
C GLU A 3 -5.86 14.04 8.76
N SER A 4 -6.80 13.15 9.11
CA SER A 4 -6.51 11.89 9.79
C SER A 4 -6.04 10.79 8.83
N THR A 5 -6.59 10.75 7.60
CA THR A 5 -6.25 9.78 6.55
C THR A 5 -4.91 10.15 5.92
N GLU A 6 -4.67 11.45 5.71
CA GLU A 6 -3.40 11.95 5.19
C GLU A 6 -2.23 11.65 6.13
N LYS A 7 -2.38 11.94 7.43
CA LYS A 7 -1.36 11.62 8.45
C LYS A 7 -1.10 10.11 8.57
N SER A 8 -2.14 9.29 8.38
CA SER A 8 -2.00 7.82 8.35
C SER A 8 -1.17 7.35 7.15
N ARG A 9 -1.43 7.93 5.96
CA ARG A 9 -0.72 7.63 4.70
C ARG A 9 0.76 8.00 4.77
N TYR A 10 1.12 9.17 5.29
CA TYR A 10 2.54 9.54 5.48
C TYR A 10 3.26 8.60 6.47
N ARG A 11 2.58 8.16 7.53
CA ARG A 11 3.13 7.14 8.44
C ARG A 11 3.34 5.79 7.74
N LEU A 12 2.51 5.45 6.75
CA LEU A 12 2.66 4.24 5.95
C LEU A 12 3.87 4.35 5.01
N PHE A 13 4.09 5.50 4.38
CA PHE A 13 5.29 5.75 3.56
C PHE A 13 6.57 5.61 4.37
N ALA A 14 6.63 6.19 5.57
CA ALA A 14 7.78 6.01 6.46
C ALA A 14 8.05 4.52 6.79
N LYS A 15 6.99 3.72 6.99
CA LYS A 15 7.10 2.28 7.23
C LYS A 15 7.58 1.50 6.00
N ILE A 16 7.20 1.93 4.81
CA ILE A 16 7.66 1.35 3.53
C ILE A 16 9.15 1.67 3.34
N THR A 17 9.55 2.92 3.50
CA THR A 17 10.96 3.34 3.42
C THR A 17 11.84 2.52 4.38
N ALA A 18 11.43 2.40 5.64
CA ALA A 18 12.16 1.59 6.62
C ALA A 18 12.20 0.08 6.28
N LEU A 19 11.21 -0.44 5.54
CA LEU A 19 11.22 -1.81 5.04
C LEU A 19 12.19 -1.95 3.86
N PHE A 20 12.21 -0.99 2.94
CA PHE A 20 13.14 -0.96 1.81
C PHE A 20 14.59 -0.87 2.25
N GLU A 21 14.92 -0.10 3.28
CA GLU A 21 16.26 -0.09 3.87
C GLU A 21 16.68 -1.49 4.36
N LYS A 22 15.78 -2.21 5.02
CA LYS A 22 16.03 -3.57 5.49
C LYS A 22 16.17 -4.58 4.36
N MET A 23 15.31 -4.47 3.34
CA MET A 23 15.39 -5.29 2.14
C MET A 23 16.70 -5.02 1.37
N ASN A 24 17.10 -3.76 1.22
CA ASN A 24 18.35 -3.38 0.57
C ASN A 24 19.57 -3.95 1.28
N ASN A 25 19.55 -4.02 2.62
CA ASN A 25 20.61 -4.67 3.38
C ASN A 25 20.68 -6.18 3.10
N GLU A 26 19.55 -6.86 2.93
CA GLU A 26 19.51 -8.28 2.53
C GLU A 26 19.95 -8.49 1.07
N LEU A 27 19.58 -7.54 0.19
CA LEU A 27 19.89 -7.57 -1.23
C LEU A 27 21.30 -7.07 -1.57
N LYS A 28 22.07 -6.59 -0.59
CA LYS A 28 23.39 -5.95 -0.78
C LYS A 28 24.34 -6.76 -1.68
N TYR A 29 24.31 -8.09 -1.56
CA TYR A 29 25.17 -9.00 -2.33
C TYR A 29 24.57 -9.47 -3.66
N LYS A 30 23.32 -9.09 -3.95
CA LYS A 30 22.61 -9.46 -5.18
C LYS A 30 22.68 -8.38 -6.27
N SER A 31 23.47 -7.32 -6.04
CA SER A 31 23.61 -6.16 -6.95
C SER A 31 22.28 -5.48 -7.31
N VAL A 32 21.27 -5.63 -6.46
CA VAL A 32 19.95 -5.00 -6.63
C VAL A 32 19.73 -4.02 -5.49
N LYS A 33 19.28 -2.81 -5.84
CA LYS A 33 18.90 -1.78 -4.88
C LYS A 33 17.50 -1.27 -5.20
N ILE A 34 16.63 -1.35 -4.22
CA ILE A 34 15.30 -0.74 -4.22
C ILE A 34 15.47 0.74 -3.92
N GLN A 35 14.88 1.60 -4.75
CA GLN A 35 14.90 3.04 -4.54
C GLN A 35 13.88 3.41 -3.46
N THR A 36 14.24 4.37 -2.62
CA THR A 36 13.37 4.92 -1.58
C THR A 36 12.89 6.30 -2.01
N ASN A 37 11.58 6.54 -1.88
CA ASN A 37 10.91 7.77 -2.31
C ASN A 37 10.17 8.41 -1.12
N ALA A 38 9.76 9.68 -1.28
CA ALA A 38 8.90 10.35 -0.30
C ALA A 38 7.46 9.78 -0.30
N GLU A 39 7.00 9.36 -1.48
CA GLU A 39 5.67 8.81 -1.72
C GLU A 39 5.73 7.52 -2.54
N TYR A 40 4.69 6.70 -2.41
CA TYR A 40 4.60 5.40 -3.06
C TYR A 40 3.18 5.14 -3.56
N THR A 41 3.07 4.51 -4.72
CA THR A 41 1.79 4.01 -5.25
C THR A 41 1.72 2.48 -5.11
N PRO A 42 0.51 1.88 -5.07
CA PRO A 42 0.35 0.43 -5.08
C PRO A 42 1.10 -0.24 -6.24
N GLU A 43 1.05 0.35 -7.44
CA GLU A 43 1.65 -0.19 -8.67
C GLU A 43 3.18 -0.25 -8.56
N TYR A 44 3.78 0.79 -7.97
CA TYR A 44 5.22 0.77 -7.70
C TYR A 44 5.59 -0.36 -6.73
N LEU A 45 4.78 -0.60 -5.69
CA LEU A 45 5.03 -1.71 -4.78
C LEU A 45 4.86 -3.08 -5.46
N ASP A 46 3.94 -3.22 -6.40
CA ASP A 46 3.78 -4.45 -7.20
C ASP A 46 4.98 -4.71 -8.12
N GLU A 47 5.57 -3.66 -8.70
CA GLU A 47 6.83 -3.76 -9.46
C GLU A 47 7.97 -4.28 -8.56
N ILE A 48 8.12 -3.70 -7.37
CA ILE A 48 9.13 -4.11 -6.39
C ILE A 48 8.87 -5.54 -5.90
N LEU A 49 7.62 -5.91 -5.62
CA LEU A 49 7.24 -7.28 -5.22
C LEU A 49 7.60 -8.29 -6.32
N SER A 50 7.31 -7.97 -7.57
CA SER A 50 7.61 -8.82 -8.73
C SER A 50 9.12 -9.02 -8.89
N ARG A 51 9.89 -7.93 -8.84
CA ARG A 51 11.36 -7.98 -8.92
C ARG A 51 11.96 -8.73 -7.73
N TYR A 52 11.48 -8.48 -6.52
CA TYR A 52 11.97 -9.13 -5.31
C TYR A 52 11.68 -10.63 -5.34
N LYS A 53 10.51 -11.05 -5.83
CA LYS A 53 10.15 -12.45 -6.02
C LYS A 53 11.14 -13.16 -6.94
N MET A 54 11.50 -12.55 -8.06
CA MET A 54 12.50 -13.09 -9.00
C MET A 54 13.90 -13.18 -8.36
N VAL A 55 14.39 -12.09 -7.76
CA VAL A 55 15.76 -11.98 -7.20
C VAL A 55 15.95 -12.88 -5.97
N CYS A 56 14.89 -13.12 -5.19
CA CYS A 56 14.92 -13.99 -4.03
C CYS A 56 14.43 -15.41 -4.29
N ASN A 57 14.07 -15.73 -5.54
CA ASN A 57 13.49 -17.01 -5.94
C ASN A 57 12.36 -17.46 -4.99
N ILE A 58 11.46 -16.51 -4.71
CA ILE A 58 10.36 -16.70 -3.78
C ILE A 58 9.28 -17.54 -4.45
N ASP A 59 8.97 -18.65 -3.79
CA ASP A 59 7.85 -19.52 -4.13
C ASP A 59 6.81 -19.42 -3.00
N GLU A 60 5.69 -18.75 -3.30
CA GLU A 60 4.60 -18.56 -2.34
C GLU A 60 3.94 -19.88 -1.93
N GLY A 61 4.00 -20.92 -2.78
CA GLY A 61 3.50 -22.26 -2.46
C GLY A 61 4.29 -22.95 -1.34
N LYS A 62 5.51 -22.48 -1.06
CA LYS A 62 6.37 -22.98 0.03
C LYS A 62 6.28 -22.14 1.30
N PHE A 63 5.40 -21.15 1.34
CA PHE A 63 5.25 -20.31 2.52
C PHE A 63 4.72 -21.10 3.70
N VAL A 64 5.37 -20.91 4.85
CA VAL A 64 5.00 -21.57 6.10
C VAL A 64 4.25 -20.61 7.02
N TYR A 65 3.26 -21.12 7.73
CA TYR A 65 2.39 -20.37 8.63
C TYR A 65 2.17 -21.15 9.92
N GLY A 66 1.68 -20.46 10.96
CA GLY A 66 1.36 -21.10 12.24
C GLY A 66 2.52 -21.17 13.24
N ARG A 67 2.21 -21.68 14.42
CA ARG A 67 3.15 -21.77 15.56
C ARG A 67 4.19 -22.87 15.30
N GLY A 68 5.45 -22.62 15.67
CA GLY A 68 6.55 -23.57 15.47
C GLY A 68 7.20 -23.51 14.08
N HIS A 69 6.58 -22.84 13.10
CA HIS A 69 7.16 -22.65 11.77
C HIS A 69 7.92 -21.33 11.65
N ARG A 70 9.22 -21.41 11.34
CA ARG A 70 10.06 -20.23 11.15
C ARG A 70 10.01 -19.75 9.71
N LYS A 71 9.34 -18.62 9.47
CA LYS A 71 9.39 -17.90 8.20
C LYS A 71 10.81 -17.44 7.88
N THR A 72 11.20 -17.57 6.60
CA THR A 72 12.42 -16.97 6.07
C THR A 72 12.35 -15.44 6.14
N VAL A 73 13.49 -14.76 6.08
CA VAL A 73 13.54 -13.29 6.03
C VAL A 73 12.82 -12.78 4.78
N ALA A 74 13.09 -13.39 3.63
CA ALA A 74 12.44 -13.07 2.37
C ALA A 74 10.90 -13.20 2.42
N GLN A 75 10.36 -14.29 2.99
CA GLN A 75 8.92 -14.43 3.17
C GLN A 75 8.37 -13.31 4.06
N ARG A 76 9.04 -12.98 5.17
CA ARG A 76 8.59 -11.92 6.08
C ARG A 76 8.53 -10.56 5.39
N TYR A 77 9.53 -10.22 4.58
CA TYR A 77 9.56 -8.94 3.88
C TYR A 77 8.53 -8.90 2.74
N TYR A 78 8.44 -9.97 1.96
CA TYR A 78 7.45 -10.08 0.88
C TYR A 78 6.03 -9.90 1.39
N GLU A 79 5.62 -10.69 2.39
CA GLU A 79 4.28 -10.57 2.98
C GLU A 79 4.03 -9.19 3.61
N LYS A 80 5.06 -8.59 4.22
CA LYS A 80 4.92 -7.28 4.85
C LYS A 80 4.75 -6.16 3.82
N LEU A 81 5.42 -6.28 2.67
CA LEU A 81 5.27 -5.35 1.57
C LEU A 81 3.90 -5.50 0.90
N CYS A 82 3.40 -6.74 0.70
CA CYS A 82 2.02 -6.98 0.24
C CYS A 82 0.99 -6.28 1.15
N LYS A 83 1.14 -6.42 2.48
CA LYS A 83 0.25 -5.74 3.45
C LYS A 83 0.27 -4.22 3.33
N TYR A 84 1.40 -3.63 2.98
CA TYR A 84 1.50 -2.17 2.81
C TYR A 84 0.90 -1.71 1.49
N ARG A 85 1.08 -2.48 0.41
CA ARG A 85 0.39 -2.27 -0.85
C ARG A 85 -1.12 -2.35 -0.69
N ASP A 86 -1.64 -3.36 0.00
CA ASP A 86 -3.09 -3.52 0.21
C ASP A 86 -3.68 -2.32 0.94
N LYS A 87 -3.00 -1.88 2.00
CA LYS A 87 -3.37 -0.66 2.72
C LYS A 87 -3.32 0.58 1.83
N LEU A 88 -2.33 0.70 0.96
CA LEU A 88 -2.24 1.81 0.02
C LEU A 88 -3.42 1.81 -0.95
N SER A 89 -3.78 0.65 -1.50
CA SER A 89 -4.93 0.51 -2.39
C SER A 89 -6.24 0.86 -1.69
N GLU A 90 -6.42 0.44 -0.44
CA GLU A 90 -7.58 0.79 0.37
C GLU A 90 -7.70 2.32 0.58
N ASN A 91 -6.59 3.00 0.90
CA ASN A 91 -6.59 4.47 1.05
C ASN A 91 -6.96 5.19 -0.27
N VAL A 92 -6.52 4.67 -1.42
CA VAL A 92 -6.90 5.22 -2.74
C VAL A 92 -8.39 5.07 -2.99
N GLN A 93 -8.96 3.88 -2.72
CA GLN A 93 -10.38 3.61 -2.91
C GLN A 93 -11.27 4.48 -2.00
N ILE A 94 -10.85 4.71 -0.75
CA ILE A 94 -11.57 5.60 0.18
C ILE A 94 -11.60 7.03 -0.36
N GLY A 95 -10.46 7.56 -0.84
CA GLY A 95 -10.43 8.92 -1.40
C GLY A 95 -11.34 9.09 -2.61
N VAL A 96 -11.42 8.07 -3.47
CA VAL A 96 -12.36 8.06 -4.61
C VAL A 96 -13.82 8.03 -4.13
N ALA A 97 -14.14 7.22 -3.11
CA ALA A 97 -15.48 7.17 -2.55
C ALA A 97 -15.89 8.50 -1.90
N ASP A 98 -14.98 9.18 -1.21
CA ASP A 98 -15.22 10.50 -0.60
C ASP A 98 -15.52 11.56 -1.68
N GLU A 99 -14.82 11.54 -2.81
CA GLU A 99 -15.09 12.42 -3.96
C GLU A 99 -16.48 12.16 -4.56
N TYR A 100 -16.86 10.90 -4.75
CA TYR A 100 -18.20 10.54 -5.22
C TYR A 100 -19.30 10.97 -4.23
N ILE A 101 -19.10 10.79 -2.93
CA ILE A 101 -20.07 11.23 -1.90
C ILE A 101 -20.25 12.75 -1.96
N ALA A 102 -19.16 13.51 -2.04
CA ALA A 102 -19.23 14.96 -2.15
C ALA A 102 -20.01 15.42 -3.40
N VAL A 103 -19.77 14.78 -4.55
CA VAL A 103 -20.53 15.05 -5.78
C VAL A 103 -22.02 14.73 -5.61
N VAL A 104 -22.34 13.58 -5.00
CA VAL A 104 -23.73 13.17 -4.74
C VAL A 104 -24.43 14.13 -3.78
N ASP A 105 -23.77 14.56 -2.71
CA ASP A 105 -24.32 15.50 -1.72
C ASP A 105 -24.67 16.86 -2.34
N VAL A 106 -23.83 17.36 -3.27
CA VAL A 106 -24.10 18.58 -4.03
C VAL A 106 -25.33 18.41 -4.92
N ILE A 107 -25.41 17.32 -5.68
CA ILE A 107 -26.54 17.04 -6.59
C ILE A 107 -27.86 16.90 -5.82
N ILE A 108 -27.85 16.19 -4.68
CA ILE A 108 -29.03 16.02 -3.84
C ILE A 108 -29.49 17.37 -3.29
N SER A 109 -28.55 18.20 -2.83
CA SER A 109 -28.86 19.54 -2.31
C SER A 109 -29.49 20.45 -3.38
N GLU A 110 -28.97 20.44 -4.61
CA GLU A 110 -29.55 21.17 -5.74
C GLU A 110 -30.95 20.65 -6.10
N ALA A 111 -31.14 19.34 -6.19
CA ALA A 111 -32.42 18.73 -6.52
C ALA A 111 -33.51 19.06 -5.50
N ILE A 112 -33.17 19.05 -4.20
CA ILE A 112 -34.08 19.45 -3.12
C ILE A 112 -34.44 20.94 -3.24
N TRP A 113 -33.46 21.81 -3.51
CA TRP A 113 -33.71 23.24 -3.67
C TRP A 113 -34.65 23.55 -4.84
N ILE A 114 -34.47 22.87 -5.98
CA ILE A 114 -35.37 22.98 -7.14
C ILE A 114 -36.78 22.52 -6.79
N ALA A 115 -36.91 21.37 -6.11
CA ALA A 115 -38.20 20.81 -5.73
C ALA A 115 -38.99 21.66 -4.72
N LEU A 116 -38.30 22.43 -3.87
CA LEU A 116 -38.93 23.37 -2.93
C LEU A 116 -39.25 24.74 -3.56
N SER A 117 -38.70 25.02 -4.75
CA SER A 117 -38.90 26.28 -5.49
C SER A 117 -39.96 26.19 -6.59
N LEU A 118 -40.59 25.02 -6.76
CA LEU A 118 -41.71 24.72 -7.67
C LEU A 118 -43.02 24.57 -6.88
#